data_AF-Q5YMQ3-F1
#
_entry.id   AF-Q5YMQ3-F1
#
_cell.length_a   1.000
_cell.length_b   1.000
_cell.length_c   1.000
_cell.angle_alpha   90.00
_cell.angle_beta   90.00
_cell.angle_gamma   90.00
#
_symmetry.space_group_name_H-M   'P 1'
#
loop_
_entity.id
_entity.type
_entity.pdbx_description
1 polymer ?
#
loop_
_entity_poly.entity_id
_entity_poly.type
_entity_poly.pdbx_seq_one_letter_code
_entity_poly.pdbx_strand_id
1 'polypeptide(L)'
;MTASYTADELRTLLETGAAAADSRYQRAAIHLLNFTELPGRTALNAYIETDTVTIDGRDVRAAWIRDWDGMGRLENLGYLSGGEERLVRRAASMAHGSPVDLCATLSSLGHAHARRVLEAVAICLGADEYYDITPTPALLENQRFEEQLLAGELSRRGLGPDGQPVPNPQSGETE
;
A
#
# COMPACT_ATOMS: atom_id res chain seq x y z
N MET A 1 27.08 -2.70 6.19
CA MET A 1 26.12 -2.07 7.12
C MET A 1 24.83 -1.85 6.36
N THR A 2 23.79 -2.63 6.60
CA THR A 2 22.45 -2.38 6.04
C THR A 2 21.85 -1.21 6.81
N ALA A 3 21.63 -0.08 6.14
CA ALA A 3 20.89 1.02 6.73
C ALA A 3 19.47 0.52 7.06
N SER A 4 19.01 0.76 8.29
CA SER A 4 17.64 0.46 8.68
C SER A 4 16.79 1.68 8.36
N TYR A 5 15.89 1.55 7.40
CA TYR A 5 14.93 2.59 7.05
C TYR A 5 13.61 2.35 7.78
N THR A 6 12.92 3.42 8.16
CA THR A 6 11.50 3.35 8.52
C THR A 6 10.65 3.05 7.27
N ALA A 7 9.39 2.65 7.48
CA ALA A 7 8.47 2.39 6.36
C ALA A 7 8.29 3.61 5.46
N ASP A 8 8.13 4.80 6.03
CA ASP A 8 7.90 6.03 5.28
C ASP A 8 9.15 6.54 4.55
N GLU A 9 10.32 6.40 5.18
CA GLU A 9 11.60 6.67 4.51
C GLU A 9 11.78 5.76 3.30
N LEU A 10 11.48 4.47 3.46
CA LEU A 10 11.66 3.52 2.36
C LEU A 10 10.65 3.74 1.24
N ARG A 11 9.39 4.05 1.54
CA ARG A 11 8.39 4.47 0.55
C ARG A 11 8.89 5.66 -0.27
N THR A 12 9.43 6.68 0.40
CA THR A 12 9.97 7.89 -0.25
C THR A 12 11.18 7.57 -1.13
N LEU A 13 12.10 6.74 -0.66
CA LEU A 13 13.27 6.33 -1.45
C LEU A 13 12.87 5.54 -2.70
N LEU A 14 11.90 4.63 -2.57
CA LEU A 14 11.37 3.82 -3.66
C LEU A 14 10.63 4.68 -4.69
N GLU A 15 9.84 5.66 -4.25
CA GLU A 15 9.20 6.64 -5.15
C GLU A 15 10.23 7.46 -5.91
N THR A 16 11.27 7.92 -5.22
CA THR A 16 12.38 8.67 -5.83
C THR A 16 13.11 7.81 -6.87
N GLY A 17 13.38 6.54 -6.56
CA GLY A 17 14.02 5.62 -7.50
C GLY A 17 13.14 5.29 -8.71
N ALA A 18 11.84 5.13 -8.50
CA ALA A 18 10.88 4.90 -9.59
C ALA A 18 10.77 6.11 -10.52
N ALA A 19 10.82 7.33 -9.98
CA ALA A 19 10.85 8.56 -10.76
C ALA A 19 12.16 8.69 -11.56
N ALA A 20 13.30 8.36 -10.94
CA ALA A 20 14.62 8.41 -11.59
C ALA A 20 14.79 7.36 -12.70
N ALA A 21 14.12 6.20 -12.59
CA ALA A 21 14.20 5.12 -13.56
C ALA A 21 13.40 5.35 -14.85
N ASP A 22 12.58 6.42 -14.90
CA ASP A 22 11.70 6.76 -16.03
C ASP A 22 10.90 5.57 -16.58
N SER A 23 10.43 4.69 -15.68
CA SER A 23 9.70 3.48 -16.03
C SER A 23 8.32 3.47 -15.41
N ARG A 24 7.29 3.67 -16.24
CA ARG A 24 5.88 3.59 -15.82
C ARG A 24 5.52 2.26 -15.16
N TYR A 25 6.17 1.17 -15.58
CA TYR A 25 5.96 -0.16 -15.01
C TYR A 25 6.51 -0.26 -13.59
N GLN A 26 7.69 0.29 -13.34
CA GLN A 26 8.25 0.38 -11.99
C GLN A 26 7.44 1.36 -11.13
N ARG A 27 7.03 2.52 -11.66
CA ARG A 27 6.14 3.46 -10.95
C ARG A 27 4.84 2.78 -10.50
N ALA A 28 4.18 2.05 -11.39
CA ALA A 28 2.97 1.31 -11.06
C ALA A 28 3.20 0.22 -10.00
N ALA A 29 4.30 -0.54 -10.12
CA ALA A 29 4.65 -1.55 -9.15
C ALA A 29 4.92 -0.96 -7.76
N ILE A 30 5.64 0.15 -7.69
CA ILE A 30 5.96 0.86 -6.45
C ILE A 30 4.69 1.48 -5.83
N HIS A 31 3.77 1.99 -6.65
CA HIS A 31 2.45 2.47 -6.19
C HIS A 31 1.67 1.37 -5.45
N LEU A 32 1.71 0.13 -5.95
CA LEU A 32 1.08 -1.00 -5.27
C LEU A 32 1.81 -1.39 -3.99
N LEU A 33 3.14 -1.43 -4.01
CA LEU A 33 3.94 -1.78 -2.84
C LEU A 33 3.75 -0.78 -1.70
N ASN A 34 3.66 0.51 -1.99
CA ASN A 34 3.49 1.54 -0.97
C ASN A 34 2.14 1.48 -0.26
N PHE A 35 1.16 0.80 -0.85
CA PHE A 35 -0.13 0.50 -0.22
C PHE A 35 -0.08 -0.72 0.72
N THR A 36 1.05 -1.42 0.79
CA THR A 36 1.27 -2.55 1.71
C THR A 36 2.08 -2.12 2.93
N GLU A 37 2.19 -3.02 3.91
CA GLU A 37 3.10 -2.88 5.04
C GLU A 37 4.50 -3.40 4.72
N LEU A 38 4.73 -3.93 3.51
CA LEU A 38 6.01 -4.49 3.10
C LEU A 38 7.19 -3.52 3.25
N PRO A 39 7.06 -2.20 2.95
CA PRO A 39 8.15 -1.25 3.21
C PRO A 39 8.57 -1.13 4.67
N GLY A 40 7.70 -1.49 5.62
CA GLY A 40 8.05 -1.55 7.04
C GLY A 40 8.79 -2.82 7.45
N ARG A 41 8.94 -3.81 6.55
CA ARG A 41 9.51 -5.12 6.87
C ARG A 41 10.99 -5.16 6.51
N THR A 42 11.82 -5.55 7.48
CA THR A 42 13.27 -5.75 7.29
C THR A 42 13.60 -6.78 6.21
N ALA A 43 12.70 -7.74 5.97
CA ALA A 43 12.82 -8.76 4.93
C ALA A 43 12.91 -8.16 3.51
N LEU A 44 12.32 -6.99 3.27
CA LEU A 44 12.37 -6.32 1.97
C LEU A 44 13.80 -5.84 1.63
N ASN A 45 14.65 -5.58 2.63
CA ASN A 45 16.01 -5.06 2.43
C ASN A 45 16.88 -5.97 1.55
N ALA A 46 16.59 -7.28 1.50
CA ALA A 46 17.30 -8.22 0.64
C ALA A 46 17.08 -7.94 -0.86
N TYR A 47 15.99 -7.26 -1.22
CA TYR A 47 15.59 -6.95 -2.59
C TYR A 47 15.97 -5.53 -3.01
N ILE A 48 16.45 -4.71 -2.08
CA ILE A 48 16.64 -3.27 -2.28
C ILE A 48 18.08 -2.92 -2.64
N GLU A 49 18.21 -2.13 -3.70
CA GLU A 49 19.36 -1.29 -4.00
C GLU A 49 19.12 0.12 -3.48
N THR A 50 20.14 0.77 -2.94
CA THR A 50 20.09 2.21 -2.70
C THR A 50 21.30 2.87 -3.29
N ASP A 51 21.09 4.01 -3.94
CA ASP A 51 22.15 4.83 -4.52
C ASP A 51 21.77 6.31 -4.45
N THR A 52 22.71 7.17 -4.79
CA THR A 52 22.49 8.60 -4.96
C THR A 52 22.34 8.89 -6.45
N VAL A 53 21.27 9.59 -6.81
CA VAL A 53 21.00 10.02 -8.19
C VAL A 53 20.84 11.53 -8.23
N THR A 54 21.22 12.13 -9.35
CA THR A 54 21.05 13.56 -9.56
C THR A 54 19.70 13.81 -10.24
N ILE A 55 18.77 14.46 -9.53
CA ILE A 55 17.47 14.90 -10.05
C ILE A 55 17.45 16.42 -10.00
N ASP A 56 17.16 17.08 -11.12
CA ASP A 56 17.13 18.55 -11.24
C ASP A 56 18.41 19.25 -10.70
N GLY A 57 19.57 18.62 -10.93
CA GLY A 57 20.86 19.12 -10.47
C GLY A 57 21.12 18.97 -8.97
N ARG A 58 20.30 18.20 -8.24
CA ARG A 58 20.47 17.88 -6.82
C ARG A 58 20.70 16.40 -6.63
N ASP A 59 21.67 16.07 -5.79
CA ASP A 59 21.94 14.69 -5.38
C ASP A 59 20.93 14.25 -4.32
N VAL A 60 20.11 13.26 -4.66
CA VAL A 60 19.08 12.70 -3.78
C VAL A 60 19.28 11.19 -3.64
N ARG A 61 18.96 10.67 -2.45
CA ARG A 61 18.97 9.22 -2.21
C ARG A 61 17.74 8.58 -2.84
N ALA A 62 17.94 7.43 -3.46
CA ALA A 62 16.90 6.65 -4.11
C ALA A 62 17.08 5.16 -3.80
N ALA A 63 15.99 4.41 -3.98
CA ALA A 63 15.97 2.96 -3.84
C ALA A 63 15.28 2.29 -5.03
N TRP A 64 15.76 1.09 -5.39
CA TRP A 64 15.16 0.24 -6.42
C TRP A 64 15.01 -1.18 -5.91
N ILE A 65 13.99 -1.89 -6.41
CA ILE A 65 13.88 -3.34 -6.24
C ILE A 65 14.69 -4.00 -7.37
N ARG A 66 15.72 -4.78 -7.00
CA ARG A 66 16.61 -5.46 -7.94
C ARG A 66 16.03 -6.76 -8.49
N ASP A 67 15.33 -7.50 -7.63
CA ASP A 67 14.84 -8.85 -7.91
C ASP A 67 13.33 -8.92 -7.71
N TRP A 68 12.61 -8.34 -8.68
CA TRP A 68 11.15 -8.37 -8.72
C TRP A 68 10.59 -9.80 -8.83
N ASP A 69 11.27 -10.67 -9.58
CA ASP A 69 10.84 -12.07 -9.78
C ASP A 69 10.94 -12.86 -8.47
N GLY A 70 12.09 -12.80 -7.79
CA GLY A 70 12.28 -13.41 -6.49
C GLY A 70 11.35 -12.85 -5.43
N MET A 71 11.11 -11.53 -5.44
CA MET A 71 10.13 -10.92 -4.55
C MET A 71 8.72 -11.47 -4.82
N GLY A 72 8.33 -11.66 -6.09
CA GLY A 72 7.02 -12.21 -6.49
C GLY A 72 6.78 -13.66 -6.08
N ARG A 73 7.84 -14.42 -5.74
CA ARG A 73 7.74 -15.77 -5.15
C ARG A 73 7.37 -15.74 -3.66
N LEU A 74 7.60 -14.61 -2.98
CA LEU A 74 7.25 -14.35 -1.57
C LEU A 74 8.01 -15.18 -0.52
N GLU A 75 8.90 -16.08 -0.94
CA GLU A 75 9.56 -17.06 -0.06
C GLU A 75 10.37 -16.42 1.08
N ASN A 76 10.93 -15.23 0.86
CA ASN A 76 11.80 -14.55 1.84
C ASN A 76 11.18 -13.26 2.43
N LEU A 77 9.88 -13.01 2.25
CA LEU A 77 9.21 -11.77 2.74
C LEU A 77 8.49 -11.96 4.09
N GLY A 78 8.59 -13.15 4.67
CA GLY A 78 7.80 -13.56 5.81
C GLY A 78 6.34 -13.81 5.43
N TYR A 79 5.48 -13.96 6.44
CA TYR A 79 4.06 -14.25 6.21
C TYR A 79 3.33 -13.01 5.67
N LEU A 80 2.86 -13.10 4.42
CA LEU A 80 1.93 -12.15 3.81
C LEU A 80 0.57 -12.86 3.69
N SER A 81 -0.52 -12.12 3.89
CA SER A 81 -1.85 -12.74 3.84
C SER A 81 -2.83 -11.95 2.97
N GLY A 82 -3.72 -12.69 2.31
CA GLY A 82 -4.88 -12.13 1.61
C GLY A 82 -4.52 -11.07 0.57
N GLY A 83 -4.95 -9.83 0.81
CA GLY A 83 -4.77 -8.70 -0.10
C GLY A 83 -3.32 -8.27 -0.28
N GLU A 84 -2.51 -8.32 0.80
CA GLU A 84 -1.10 -7.91 0.75
C GLU A 84 -0.30 -8.81 -0.19
N GLU A 85 -0.48 -10.13 -0.06
CA GLU A 85 0.14 -11.14 -0.93
C GLU A 85 -0.15 -10.87 -2.41
N ARG A 86 -1.43 -10.61 -2.71
CA ARG A 86 -1.94 -10.35 -4.07
C ARG A 86 -1.36 -9.07 -4.67
N LEU A 87 -1.21 -8.02 -3.85
CA LEU A 87 -0.62 -6.76 -4.29
C LEU A 87 0.88 -6.91 -4.59
N VAL A 88 1.64 -7.64 -3.76
CA VAL A 88 3.07 -7.87 -3.99
C VAL A 88 3.30 -8.67 -5.28
N ARG A 89 2.55 -9.75 -5.49
CA ARG A 89 2.63 -10.54 -6.75
C ARG A 89 2.30 -9.68 -7.97
N ARG A 90 1.31 -8.80 -7.86
CA ARG A 90 0.94 -7.89 -8.95
C ARG A 90 1.99 -6.81 -9.20
N ALA A 91 2.60 -6.26 -8.16
CA ALA A 91 3.71 -5.32 -8.31
C ALA A 91 4.88 -5.99 -9.06
N ALA A 92 5.26 -7.21 -8.67
CA ALA A 92 6.27 -8.01 -9.37
C ALA A 92 5.89 -8.27 -10.83
N SER A 93 4.63 -8.63 -11.10
CA SER A 93 4.10 -8.81 -12.45
C SER A 93 4.19 -7.54 -13.30
N MET A 94 3.83 -6.38 -12.75
CA MET A 94 3.92 -5.11 -13.47
C MET A 94 5.36 -4.75 -13.81
N ALA A 95 6.29 -4.95 -12.86
CA ALA A 95 7.69 -4.58 -13.05
C ALA A 95 8.49 -5.57 -13.93
N HIS A 96 8.18 -6.86 -13.88
CA HIS A 96 8.98 -7.92 -14.52
C HIS A 96 8.23 -8.74 -15.57
N GLY A 97 6.91 -8.55 -15.72
CA GLY A 97 6.09 -9.30 -16.67
C GLY A 97 5.71 -10.71 -16.22
N SER A 98 5.95 -11.07 -14.95
CA SER A 98 5.57 -12.38 -14.41
C SER A 98 4.06 -12.61 -14.56
N PRO A 99 3.60 -13.77 -15.05
CA PRO A 99 2.17 -14.04 -15.18
C PRO A 99 1.43 -13.98 -13.84
N VAL A 100 0.25 -13.35 -13.82
CA VAL A 100 -0.65 -13.34 -12.67
C VAL A 100 -2.06 -13.73 -13.08
N ASP A 101 -2.70 -14.58 -12.29
CA ASP A 101 -4.13 -14.87 -12.42
C ASP A 101 -4.92 -13.64 -11.95
N LEU A 102 -5.47 -12.89 -12.91
CA LEU A 102 -6.25 -11.68 -12.63
C LEU A 102 -7.54 -11.99 -11.87
N CYS A 103 -8.21 -13.11 -12.15
CA CYS A 103 -9.44 -13.51 -11.47
C CYS A 103 -9.18 -13.80 -10.00
N ALA A 104 -8.16 -14.62 -9.73
CA ALA A 104 -7.74 -14.91 -8.37
C ALA A 104 -7.31 -13.63 -7.66
N THR A 105 -6.56 -12.75 -8.32
CA THR A 105 -5.97 -11.57 -7.67
C THR A 105 -6.99 -10.43 -7.43
N LEU A 106 -8.03 -10.29 -8.27
CA LEU A 106 -9.06 -9.25 -8.14
C LEU A 106 -10.25 -9.66 -7.26
N SER A 107 -10.51 -10.95 -7.13
CA SER A 107 -11.58 -11.45 -6.26
C SER A 107 -11.43 -10.96 -4.83
N SER A 108 -12.54 -10.66 -4.15
CA SER A 108 -12.60 -10.36 -2.71
C SER A 108 -11.71 -9.20 -2.21
N LEU A 109 -11.22 -8.33 -3.10
CA LEU A 109 -10.52 -7.11 -2.70
C LEU A 109 -11.54 -6.10 -2.18
N GLY A 110 -11.29 -5.53 -1.00
CA GLY A 110 -12.04 -4.36 -0.53
C GLY A 110 -11.84 -3.16 -1.45
N HIS A 111 -12.76 -2.21 -1.42
CA HIS A 111 -12.77 -1.05 -2.33
C HIS A 111 -11.44 -0.27 -2.36
N ALA A 112 -10.75 -0.14 -1.22
CA ALA A 112 -9.45 0.51 -1.15
C ALA A 112 -8.37 -0.24 -1.97
N HIS A 113 -8.34 -1.56 -1.89
CA HIS A 113 -7.42 -2.39 -2.67
C HIS A 113 -7.75 -2.34 -4.16
N ALA A 114 -9.04 -2.42 -4.51
CA ALA A 114 -9.50 -2.32 -5.89
C ALA A 114 -9.11 -0.97 -6.52
N ARG A 115 -9.31 0.13 -5.81
CA ARG A 115 -8.89 1.47 -6.24
C ARG A 115 -7.39 1.52 -6.53
N ARG A 116 -6.55 0.99 -5.63
CA ARG A 116 -5.09 1.01 -5.79
C ARG A 116 -4.62 0.21 -6.99
N VAL A 117 -5.27 -0.91 -7.27
CA VAL A 117 -5.03 -1.68 -8.49
C VAL A 117 -5.39 -0.86 -9.74
N LEU A 118 -6.54 -0.18 -9.75
CA LEU A 118 -6.96 0.63 -10.89
C LEU A 118 -5.98 1.79 -11.13
N GLU A 119 -5.53 2.47 -10.08
CA GLU A 119 -4.52 3.53 -10.17
C GLU A 119 -3.20 3.01 -10.75
N ALA A 120 -2.71 1.86 -10.27
CA ALA A 120 -1.50 1.24 -10.83
C ALA A 120 -1.65 0.86 -12.31
N VAL A 121 -2.83 0.37 -12.72
CA VAL A 121 -3.11 0.10 -14.14
C VAL A 121 -3.12 1.40 -14.95
N ALA A 122 -3.71 2.48 -14.43
CA ALA A 122 -3.67 3.78 -15.10
C ALA A 122 -2.23 4.28 -15.29
N ILE A 123 -1.38 4.16 -14.26
CA ILE A 123 0.06 4.48 -14.34
C ILE A 123 0.76 3.62 -15.41
N CYS A 124 0.53 2.30 -15.43
CA CYS A 124 1.10 1.40 -16.44
C CYS A 124 0.71 1.80 -17.88
N LEU A 125 -0.49 2.34 -18.07
CA LEU A 125 -1.00 2.79 -19.36
C LEU A 125 -0.51 4.20 -19.72
N GLY A 126 0.03 4.97 -18.76
CA GLY A 126 0.28 6.41 -18.90
C GLY A 126 -1.02 7.22 -18.97
N ALA A 127 -2.10 6.68 -18.41
CA ALA A 127 -3.42 7.30 -18.38
C ALA A 127 -3.63 8.16 -17.12
N ASP A 128 -2.76 8.02 -16.11
CA ASP A 128 -2.78 8.78 -14.86
C ASP A 128 -2.57 10.29 -15.06
N GLU A 129 -1.99 10.70 -16.18
CA GLU A 129 -1.85 12.12 -16.56
C GLU A 129 -3.12 12.72 -17.18
N TYR A 130 -4.07 11.88 -17.59
CA TYR A 130 -5.26 12.29 -18.37
C TYR A 130 -6.58 11.97 -17.68
N TYR A 131 -6.58 11.01 -16.75
CA TYR A 131 -7.78 10.49 -16.11
C TYR A 131 -7.59 10.33 -14.61
N ASP A 132 -8.61 10.78 -13.85
CA ASP A 132 -8.70 10.57 -12.41
C ASP A 132 -9.65 9.43 -12.06
N ILE A 133 -9.30 8.67 -11.02
CA ILE A 133 -10.17 7.66 -10.42
C ILE A 133 -10.83 8.27 -9.18
N THR A 134 -12.12 8.59 -9.30
CA THR A 134 -12.90 9.24 -8.25
C THR A 134 -13.95 8.30 -7.65
N PRO A 135 -14.19 8.37 -6.32
CA PRO A 135 -15.29 7.65 -5.69
C PRO A 135 -16.64 8.07 -6.27
N THR A 136 -17.51 7.09 -6.54
CA THR A 136 -18.89 7.36 -6.91
C THR A 136 -19.76 7.62 -5.67
N PRO A 137 -20.92 8.29 -5.81
CA PRO A 137 -21.87 8.44 -4.71
C PRO A 137 -22.24 7.11 -4.03
N ALA A 138 -22.40 6.04 -4.81
CA ALA A 138 -22.69 4.70 -4.29
C ALA A 138 -21.58 4.16 -3.36
N LEU A 139 -20.31 4.39 -3.71
CA LEU A 139 -19.20 4.00 -2.84
C LEU A 139 -19.22 4.81 -1.54
N LEU A 140 -19.47 6.12 -1.63
CA LEU A 140 -19.54 7.00 -0.45
C LEU A 140 -20.73 6.65 0.46
N GLU A 141 -21.85 6.21 -0.10
CA GLU A 141 -23.01 5.73 0.66
C GLU A 141 -22.69 4.40 1.37
N ASN A 142 -22.07 3.46 0.67
CA ASN A 142 -21.63 2.20 1.28
C ASN A 142 -20.65 2.43 2.43
N GLN A 143 -19.66 3.32 2.26
CA GLN A 143 -18.70 3.66 3.31
C GLN A 143 -19.40 4.28 4.54
N ARG A 144 -20.31 5.24 4.31
CA ARG A 144 -21.12 5.82 5.40
C ARG A 144 -21.95 4.77 6.13
N PHE A 145 -22.51 3.81 5.40
CA PHE A 145 -23.28 2.71 5.99
C PHE A 145 -22.39 1.78 6.83
N GLU A 146 -21.20 1.41 6.34
CA GLU A 146 -20.22 0.62 7.09
C GLU A 146 -19.75 1.31 8.37
N GLU A 147 -19.46 2.63 8.30
CA GLU A 147 -19.09 3.44 9.45
C GLU A 147 -20.19 3.49 10.51
N GLN A 148 -21.46 3.63 10.09
CA GLN A 148 -22.61 3.63 11.01
C GLN A 148 -22.80 2.28 11.68
N LEU A 149 -22.63 1.18 10.94
CA LEU A 149 -22.69 -0.18 11.51
C LEU A 149 -21.60 -0.39 12.56
N LEU A 150 -20.36 0.02 12.26
CA LEU A 150 -19.24 -0.08 13.19
C LEU A 150 -19.48 0.76 14.44
N ALA A 151 -19.90 2.02 14.29
CA ALA A 151 -20.21 2.91 15.41
C ALA A 151 -21.33 2.35 16.30
N GLY A 152 -22.35 1.74 15.70
CA GLY A 152 -23.42 1.06 16.45
C GLY A 152 -22.92 -0.15 17.23
N GLU A 153 -22.02 -0.94 16.65
CA GLU A 153 -21.41 -2.09 17.34
C GLU A 153 -20.49 -1.68 18.48
N LEU A 154 -19.65 -0.66 18.27
CA LEU A 154 -18.79 -0.09 19.32
C LEU A 154 -19.64 0.45 20.47
N SER A 155 -20.71 1.20 20.16
CA SER A 155 -21.65 1.72 21.16
C SER A 155 -22.30 0.60 21.98
N ARG A 156 -22.72 -0.51 21.34
CA ARG A 156 -23.26 -1.70 22.04
C ARG A 156 -22.26 -2.35 23.01
N ARG A 157 -20.96 -2.20 22.73
CA ARG A 157 -19.88 -2.70 23.59
C ARG A 157 -19.42 -1.67 24.64
N GLY A 158 -20.06 -0.50 24.71
CA GLY A 158 -19.68 0.58 25.61
C GLY A 158 -18.38 1.28 25.18
N LEU A 159 -18.02 1.18 23.91
CA LEU A 159 -16.82 1.78 23.33
C LEU A 159 -17.19 3.03 22.51
N GLY A 160 -16.36 4.06 22.58
CA GLY A 160 -16.41 5.25 21.76
C GLY A 160 -15.95 5.01 20.32
N PRO A 161 -16.02 6.04 19.46
CA PRO A 161 -15.64 5.94 18.04
C PRO A 161 -14.15 5.62 17.81
N ASP A 162 -13.31 5.86 18.80
CA ASP A 162 -11.87 5.52 18.86
C ASP A 162 -11.61 4.12 19.43
N GLY A 163 -12.67 3.36 19.76
CA GLY A 163 -12.58 2.05 20.38
C GLY A 163 -12.23 2.07 21.86
N GLN A 164 -12.18 3.25 22.49
CA GLN A 164 -11.90 3.37 23.92
C GLN A 164 -13.19 3.22 24.75
N PRO A 165 -13.14 2.65 25.96
CA PRO A 165 -14.30 2.61 26.85
C PRO A 165 -14.85 4.02 27.07
N VAL A 166 -16.17 4.19 26.93
CA VAL A 166 -16.82 5.46 27.26
C VAL A 166 -16.79 5.62 28.78
N PRO A 167 -16.16 6.67 29.33
CA PRO A 167 -16.06 6.85 30.78
C PRO A 167 -17.45 6.96 31.40
N ASN A 168 -17.70 6.15 32.42
CA ASN A 168 -19.01 6.07 33.08
C ASN A 168 -19.21 7.33 33.95
N PRO A 169 -20.21 8.19 33.66
CA PRO A 169 -20.45 9.42 34.42
C PRO A 169 -20.87 9.18 35.87
N GLN A 170 -21.14 7.93 36.28
CA GLN A 170 -21.50 7.56 37.65
C GLN A 170 -20.31 7.24 38.57
N SER A 171 -19.07 7.41 38.10
CA SER A 171 -17.85 7.20 38.90
C SER A 171 -17.37 8.47 39.61
N GLY A 172 -18.26 9.45 39.80
CA GLY A 172 -18.01 10.60 40.67
C GLY A 172 -18.23 10.16 42.12
N GLU A 173 -17.13 9.91 42.81
CA GLU A 173 -17.06 9.63 44.24
C GLU A 173 -17.92 10.64 45.02
N THR A 174 -18.92 10.14 45.73
CA THR A 174 -19.49 10.81 46.89
C THR A 174 -18.41 10.92 47.96
N GLU A 175 -17.98 12.15 48.25
CA GLU A 175 -17.26 12.54 49.48
C GLU A 175 -17.97 12.08 50.76
#